data_AF-A0A3D1IU33-F1
#
_entry.id   AF-A0A3D1IU33-F1
#
_cell.length_a   1.000
_cell.length_b   1.000
_cell.length_c   1.000
_cell.angle_alpha   90.00
_cell.angle_beta   90.00
_cell.angle_gamma   90.00
#
_symmetry.space_group_name_H-M   'P 1'
#
loop_
_entity.id
_entity.type
_entity.pdbx_description
1 polymer ?
#
loop_
_entity_poly.entity_id
_entity_poly.type
_entity_poly.pdbx_seq_one_letter_code
_entity_poly.pdbx_strand_id
1 'polypeptide(L)'
;AYEGSAVLPPIDSSKFTTIGDTLTAAGVNWKWYAGQWNNALAEGLNVRDSKNYKLIWTENPGQPDFEPHHQPFNYYTRFDPTTAQGQIERANHLQDVTNMLSDAANGTLPPVAFYKPAGNVNGHPGYSDVQDADVDLANVLGTLQKSPQWAHMAIVITTDEFGGFYDHVA
;
A
#
# COMPACT_ATOMS: atom_id res chain seq x y z
N ALA A 1 -6.08 30.89 1.12
CA ALA A 1 -5.06 30.28 1.99
C ALA A 1 -5.80 29.44 3.02
N TYR A 2 -5.65 28.11 3.00
CA TYR A 2 -6.09 27.27 4.12
C TYR A 2 -5.06 27.46 5.24
N GLU A 3 -5.15 28.60 5.93
CA GLU A 3 -4.47 28.80 7.21
C GLU A 3 -5.36 28.17 8.28
N GLY A 4 -5.09 26.90 8.53
CA GLY A 4 -5.84 26.10 9.48
C GLY A 4 -5.89 24.65 9.03
N SER A 5 -4.91 23.86 9.41
CA SER A 5 -5.14 22.43 9.50
C SER A 5 -4.51 21.94 10.78
N ALA A 6 -5.34 21.69 11.79
CA ALA A 6 -4.99 20.71 12.79
C ALA A 6 -4.76 19.41 12.01
N VAL A 7 -3.49 19.04 11.83
CA VAL A 7 -3.14 17.70 11.36
C VAL A 7 -3.72 16.75 12.40
N LEU A 8 -4.58 15.82 11.97
CA LEU A 8 -5.10 14.81 12.87
C LEU A 8 -3.90 14.07 13.48
N PRO A 9 -3.84 13.92 14.82
CA PRO A 9 -2.75 13.18 15.42
C PRO A 9 -2.79 11.73 14.93
N PRO A 10 -1.63 11.07 14.82
CA PRO A 10 -1.60 9.64 14.55
C PRO A 10 -2.46 8.86 15.56
N ILE A 11 -3.10 7.80 15.09
CA ILE A 11 -3.88 6.87 15.89
C ILE A 11 -2.95 6.18 16.88
N ASP A 12 -3.32 6.24 18.15
CA ASP A 12 -2.56 5.66 19.26
C ASP A 12 -2.58 4.12 19.20
N SER A 13 -1.47 3.52 18.77
CA SER A 13 -1.30 2.07 18.67
C SER A 13 -1.41 1.34 20.02
N SER A 14 -1.31 2.04 21.15
CA SER A 14 -1.55 1.43 22.47
C SER A 14 -3.04 1.23 22.78
N LYS A 15 -3.92 1.91 22.03
CA LYS A 15 -5.38 1.88 22.23
C LYS A 15 -6.12 1.19 21.08
N PHE A 16 -5.60 1.29 19.87
CA PHE A 16 -6.23 0.74 18.68
C PHE A 16 -5.31 -0.26 18.01
N THR A 17 -5.67 -1.54 18.14
CA THR A 17 -4.91 -2.67 17.61
C THR A 17 -5.23 -2.88 16.13
N THR A 18 -4.18 -2.99 15.31
CA THR A 18 -4.26 -3.39 13.90
C THR A 18 -4.01 -4.89 13.73
N ILE A 19 -4.33 -5.41 12.55
CA ILE A 19 -3.93 -6.79 12.19
C ILE A 19 -2.41 -6.97 12.27
N GLY A 20 -1.62 -5.95 11.89
CA GLY A 20 -0.17 -5.99 11.97
C GLY A 20 0.37 -6.15 13.40
N ASP A 21 -0.34 -5.60 14.40
CA ASP A 21 -0.01 -5.80 15.82
C ASP A 21 -0.26 -7.24 16.25
N THR A 22 -1.41 -7.80 15.88
CA THR A 22 -1.74 -9.19 16.21
C THR A 22 -0.83 -10.20 15.53
N LEU A 23 -0.43 -9.97 14.27
CA LEU A 23 0.50 -10.83 13.54
C LEU A 23 1.89 -10.79 14.16
N THR A 24 2.41 -9.60 14.45
CA THR A 24 3.70 -9.44 15.12
C THR A 24 3.71 -10.10 16.50
N ALA A 25 2.65 -9.91 17.31
CA ALA A 25 2.54 -10.54 18.63
C ALA A 25 2.51 -12.08 18.55
N ALA A 26 1.95 -12.63 17.47
CA ALA A 26 1.94 -14.07 17.20
C ALA A 26 3.24 -14.60 16.56
N GLY A 27 4.23 -13.74 16.29
CA GLY A 27 5.46 -14.11 15.58
C GLY A 27 5.25 -14.46 14.11
N VAL A 28 4.12 -14.05 13.52
CA VAL A 28 3.82 -14.25 12.10
C VAL A 28 4.38 -13.09 11.31
N ASN A 29 5.34 -13.38 10.41
CA ASN A 29 5.91 -12.35 9.54
C ASN A 29 4.85 -11.84 8.54
N TRP A 30 4.86 -10.54 8.28
CA TRP A 30 3.90 -9.89 7.39
C TRP A 30 4.47 -8.64 6.74
N LYS A 31 4.00 -8.32 5.54
CA LYS A 31 4.38 -7.10 4.81
C LYS A 31 3.18 -6.51 4.07
N TRP A 32 3.17 -5.19 3.97
CA TRP A 32 2.32 -4.41 3.07
C TRP A 32 3.15 -3.92 1.90
N TYR A 33 2.82 -4.37 0.70
CA TYR A 33 3.48 -4.00 -0.54
C TYR A 33 2.64 -3.00 -1.31
N ALA A 34 3.19 -1.82 -1.57
CA ALA A 34 2.52 -0.78 -2.35
C ALA A 34 3.25 -0.52 -3.66
N GLY A 35 2.49 -0.30 -4.73
CA GLY A 35 3.03 0.28 -5.96
C GLY A 35 3.66 1.64 -5.66
N GLN A 36 4.84 1.90 -6.21
CA GLN A 36 5.54 3.20 -6.14
C GLN A 36 6.02 3.62 -4.75
N TRP A 37 6.02 2.75 -3.74
CA TRP A 37 6.50 3.05 -2.38
C TRP A 37 7.91 3.63 -2.36
N ASN A 38 8.86 3.00 -3.07
CA ASN A 38 10.25 3.45 -3.06
C ASN A 38 10.40 4.83 -3.72
N ASN A 39 9.66 5.08 -4.79
CA ASN A 39 9.68 6.36 -5.49
C ASN A 39 9.03 7.47 -4.63
N ALA A 40 7.95 7.15 -3.92
CA ALA A 40 7.32 8.07 -2.97
C ALA A 40 8.22 8.41 -1.79
N LEU A 41 8.98 7.44 -1.25
CA LEU A 41 9.99 7.71 -0.23
C LEU A 41 11.09 8.63 -0.76
N ALA A 42 11.61 8.35 -1.97
CA ALA A 42 12.63 9.19 -2.59
C ALA A 42 12.13 10.63 -2.82
N GLU A 43 10.89 10.80 -3.28
CA GLU A 43 10.32 12.12 -3.52
C GLU A 43 9.98 12.86 -2.21
N GLY A 44 9.38 12.18 -1.23
CA GLY A 44 9.00 12.77 0.07
C GLY A 44 10.17 13.29 0.88
N LEU A 45 11.38 12.73 0.68
CA LEU A 45 12.62 13.25 1.27
C LEU A 45 13.10 14.55 0.61
N ASN A 46 12.71 14.80 -0.64
CA ASN A 46 13.21 15.90 -1.47
C ASN A 46 12.26 17.11 -1.56
N VAL A 47 10.99 16.95 -1.17
CA VAL A 47 9.96 17.97 -1.35
C VAL A 47 9.14 18.16 -0.07
N ARG A 48 9.37 19.28 0.64
CA ARG A 48 8.55 19.73 1.79
C ARG A 48 7.31 20.55 1.40
N ASP A 49 7.11 20.83 0.11
CA ASP A 49 5.95 21.58 -0.39
C ASP A 49 5.05 20.65 -1.23
N SER A 50 3.86 20.39 -0.70
CA SER A 50 2.79 19.60 -1.35
C SER A 50 2.48 19.97 -2.80
N LYS A 51 2.89 21.16 -3.29
CA LYS A 51 2.64 21.61 -4.65
C LYS A 51 3.62 21.08 -5.72
N ASN A 52 4.70 20.41 -5.32
CA ASN A 52 5.75 19.98 -6.24
C ASN A 52 5.93 18.45 -6.30
N TYR A 53 5.03 17.67 -5.68
CA TYR A 53 5.04 16.23 -5.87
C TYR A 53 4.69 15.89 -7.32
N LYS A 54 5.49 15.01 -7.92
CA LYS A 54 5.38 14.50 -9.28
C LYS A 54 4.76 13.11 -9.33
N LEU A 55 4.79 12.40 -8.20
CA LEU A 55 4.27 11.04 -8.05
C LEU A 55 3.28 10.93 -6.90
N ILE A 56 3.41 11.74 -5.84
CA ILE A 56 2.48 11.68 -4.70
C ILE A 56 1.28 12.58 -4.98
N TRP A 57 0.06 12.02 -5.04
CA TRP A 57 -1.19 12.75 -5.33
C TRP A 57 -1.29 13.32 -6.75
N THR A 58 -0.65 12.67 -7.71
CA THR A 58 -0.71 13.06 -9.11
C THR A 58 -1.71 12.17 -9.82
N GLU A 59 -3.00 12.44 -9.65
CA GLU A 59 -4.14 11.73 -10.27
C GLU A 59 -4.22 11.93 -11.81
N ASN A 60 -3.08 11.92 -12.48
CA ASN A 60 -2.98 12.09 -13.93
C ASN A 60 -3.15 10.73 -14.63
N PRO A 61 -4.13 10.58 -15.53
CA PRO A 61 -4.34 9.32 -16.24
C PRO A 61 -3.07 8.79 -16.90
N GLY A 62 -2.76 7.51 -16.64
CA GLY A 62 -1.61 6.80 -17.21
C GLY A 62 -0.25 7.15 -16.59
N GLN A 63 -0.17 8.08 -15.63
CA GLN A 63 1.06 8.36 -14.88
C GLN A 63 1.08 7.55 -13.59
N PRO A 64 2.19 6.88 -13.25
CA PRO A 64 2.33 6.25 -11.94
C PRO A 64 2.05 7.24 -10.82
N ASP A 65 1.26 6.82 -9.85
CA ASP A 65 0.86 7.64 -8.71
C ASP A 65 0.97 6.82 -7.42
N PHE A 66 1.41 7.49 -6.36
CA PHE A 66 1.40 6.97 -5.01
C PHE A 66 0.33 7.70 -4.21
N GLU A 67 -0.57 6.94 -3.59
CA GLU A 67 -1.71 7.44 -2.84
C GLU A 67 -1.46 7.21 -1.33
N PRO A 68 -0.96 8.22 -0.57
CA PRO A 68 -0.63 8.04 0.85
C PRO A 68 -1.80 7.61 1.72
N HIS A 69 -3.03 8.00 1.35
CA HIS A 69 -4.22 7.65 2.11
C HIS A 69 -4.62 6.18 1.97
N HIS A 70 -4.15 5.48 0.94
CA HIS A 70 -4.30 4.03 0.80
C HIS A 70 -3.22 3.24 1.56
N GLN A 71 -2.46 3.87 2.44
CA GLN A 71 -1.41 3.25 3.24
C GLN A 71 -1.86 3.18 4.71
N PRO A 72 -2.71 2.21 5.09
CA PRO A 72 -3.46 2.26 6.35
C PRO A 72 -2.56 2.31 7.60
N PHE A 73 -1.40 1.66 7.55
CA PHE A 73 -0.45 1.63 8.66
C PHE A 73 0.22 2.98 8.92
N ASN A 74 0.30 3.88 7.92
CA ASN A 74 0.89 5.22 8.10
C ASN A 74 0.16 6.09 9.13
N TYR A 75 -1.09 5.74 9.45
CA TYR A 75 -1.91 6.50 10.39
C TYR A 75 -1.63 6.18 11.85
N TYR A 76 -0.85 5.15 12.17
CA TYR A 76 -0.67 4.64 13.52
C TYR A 76 0.68 5.06 14.12
N THR A 77 0.72 5.39 15.42
CA THR A 77 1.95 5.82 16.13
C THR A 77 3.08 4.79 16.04
N ARG A 78 2.77 3.49 15.92
CA ARG A 78 3.76 2.42 15.66
C ARG A 78 4.61 2.69 14.42
N PHE A 79 4.07 3.35 13.39
CA PHE A 79 4.75 3.61 12.12
C PHE A 79 5.15 5.07 11.94
N ASP A 80 5.26 5.82 13.04
CA ASP A 80 5.65 7.24 13.03
C ASP A 80 7.08 7.41 12.44
N PRO A 81 7.23 8.01 11.25
CA PRO A 81 8.52 8.15 10.58
C PRO A 81 9.48 9.10 11.31
N THR A 82 9.01 9.87 12.28
CA THR A 82 9.83 10.79 13.08
C THR A 82 10.52 10.11 14.26
N THR A 83 10.15 8.86 14.58
CA THR A 83 10.75 8.07 15.65
C THR A 83 11.66 6.97 15.10
N ALA A 84 12.70 6.60 15.85
CA ALA A 84 13.60 5.51 15.45
C ALA A 84 12.85 4.17 15.35
N GLN A 85 11.92 3.90 16.30
CA GLN A 85 11.11 2.69 16.25
C GLN A 85 10.22 2.67 15.02
N GLY A 86 9.50 3.76 14.72
CA GLY A 86 8.63 3.80 13.55
C GLY A 86 9.40 3.68 12.25
N GLN A 87 10.62 4.22 12.14
CA GLN A 87 11.49 3.96 10.98
C GLN A 87 11.83 2.48 10.81
N ILE A 88 12.12 1.77 11.91
CA ILE A 88 12.37 0.32 11.89
C ILE A 88 11.10 -0.44 11.48
N GLU A 89 9.95 -0.12 12.06
CA GLU A 89 8.66 -0.75 11.73
C GLU A 89 8.31 -0.58 10.24
N ARG A 90 8.47 0.64 9.72
CA ARG A 90 8.26 0.93 8.29
C ARG A 90 9.22 0.15 7.41
N ALA A 91 10.51 0.13 7.75
CA ALA A 91 11.52 -0.60 6.98
C ALA A 91 11.30 -2.12 6.98
N ASN A 92 10.69 -2.68 8.03
CA ASN A 92 10.41 -4.11 8.10
C ASN A 92 9.13 -4.50 7.37
N HIS A 93 8.09 -3.67 7.43
CA HIS A 93 6.74 -4.07 7.02
C HIS A 93 6.20 -3.35 5.79
N LEU A 94 6.65 -2.13 5.48
CA LEU A 94 6.13 -1.33 4.36
C LEU A 94 7.14 -1.35 3.21
N GLN A 95 6.75 -2.01 2.12
CA GLN A 95 7.65 -2.38 1.04
C GLN A 95 7.08 -1.96 -0.31
N ASP A 96 7.96 -1.85 -1.29
CA ASP A 96 7.55 -1.63 -2.68
C ASP A 96 7.13 -2.94 -3.34
N VAL A 97 6.19 -2.87 -4.28
CA VAL A 97 5.72 -4.03 -5.06
C VAL A 97 6.87 -4.79 -5.73
N THR A 98 7.96 -4.11 -6.12
CA THR A 98 9.15 -4.76 -6.67
C THR A 98 9.75 -5.81 -5.70
N ASN A 99 9.70 -5.54 -4.40
CA ASN A 99 10.12 -6.50 -3.37
C ASN A 99 9.13 -7.66 -3.24
N MET A 100 7.82 -7.43 -3.43
CA MET A 100 6.82 -8.50 -3.46
C MET A 100 7.09 -9.48 -4.61
N LEU A 101 7.34 -8.97 -5.80
CA LEU A 101 7.60 -9.78 -6.99
C LEU A 101 8.90 -10.57 -6.84
N SER A 102 9.93 -9.96 -6.27
CA SER A 102 11.18 -10.65 -5.92
C SER A 102 10.96 -11.73 -4.87
N ASP A 103 10.24 -11.42 -3.78
CA ASP A 103 9.92 -12.37 -2.73
C ASP A 103 9.11 -13.57 -3.30
N ALA A 104 8.15 -13.30 -4.19
CA ALA A 104 7.37 -14.34 -4.87
C ALA A 104 8.24 -15.24 -5.74
N ALA A 105 9.09 -14.66 -6.58
CA ALA A 105 9.98 -15.41 -7.47
C ALA A 105 10.97 -16.31 -6.70
N ASN A 106 11.43 -15.85 -5.54
CA ASN A 106 12.38 -16.57 -4.69
C ASN A 106 11.72 -17.52 -3.68
N GLY A 107 10.38 -17.53 -3.60
CA GLY A 107 9.65 -18.34 -2.61
C GLY A 107 9.85 -17.86 -1.17
N THR A 108 10.05 -16.55 -0.99
CA THR A 108 10.29 -15.89 0.29
C THR A 108 9.21 -14.88 0.66
N LEU A 109 8.00 -14.98 0.07
CA LEU A 109 6.87 -14.18 0.54
C LEU A 109 6.61 -14.47 2.02
N PRO A 110 6.29 -13.45 2.83
CA PRO A 110 5.86 -13.66 4.20
C PRO A 110 4.53 -14.46 4.22
N PRO A 111 4.22 -15.16 5.32
CA PRO A 111 2.94 -15.85 5.48
C PRO A 111 1.71 -14.97 5.25
N VAL A 112 1.80 -13.66 5.53
CA VAL A 112 0.75 -12.68 5.23
C VAL A 112 1.34 -11.53 4.41
N ALA A 113 0.87 -11.39 3.17
CA ALA A 113 1.27 -10.33 2.25
C ALA A 113 0.04 -9.54 1.82
N PHE A 114 0.07 -8.22 2.01
CA PHE A 114 -0.93 -7.30 1.46
C PHE A 114 -0.35 -6.62 0.22
N TYR A 115 -1.17 -6.42 -0.80
CA TYR A 115 -0.78 -5.73 -2.04
C TYR A 115 -1.76 -4.59 -2.34
N LYS A 116 -1.23 -3.40 -2.61
CA LYS A 116 -1.98 -2.26 -3.16
C LYS A 116 -1.32 -1.80 -4.48
N PRO A 117 -2.05 -1.85 -5.61
CA PRO A 117 -1.53 -1.34 -6.89
C PRO A 117 -1.25 0.17 -6.84
N ALA A 118 -0.41 0.64 -7.76
CA ALA A 118 -0.19 2.06 -8.00
C ALA A 118 -1.48 2.74 -8.50
N GLY A 119 -1.60 4.06 -8.30
CA GLY A 119 -2.83 4.80 -8.56
C GLY A 119 -3.38 4.63 -9.99
N ASN A 120 -2.50 4.62 -11.00
CA ASN A 120 -2.92 4.46 -12.39
C ASN A 120 -3.45 3.07 -12.77
N VAL A 121 -3.25 2.05 -11.94
CA VAL A 121 -3.65 0.65 -12.20
C VAL A 121 -4.49 0.06 -11.06
N ASN A 122 -5.08 0.91 -10.22
CA ASN A 122 -5.84 0.47 -9.05
C ASN A 122 -7.35 0.31 -9.31
N GLY A 123 -7.83 0.69 -10.50
CA GLY A 123 -9.25 0.59 -10.89
C GLY A 123 -10.14 1.72 -10.37
N HIS A 124 -9.59 2.73 -9.69
CA HIS A 124 -10.35 3.85 -9.15
C HIS A 124 -10.89 4.76 -10.28
N PRO A 125 -12.17 5.16 -10.23
CA PRO A 125 -12.74 6.02 -11.25
C PRO A 125 -12.07 7.40 -11.29
N GLY A 126 -11.88 7.92 -12.50
CA GLY A 126 -11.37 9.28 -12.75
C GLY A 126 -9.92 9.33 -13.22
N TYR A 127 -9.06 8.43 -12.75
CA TYR A 127 -7.62 8.39 -13.09
C TYR A 127 -7.07 6.99 -13.38
N SER A 128 -7.84 5.93 -13.11
CA SER A 128 -7.58 4.56 -13.54
C SER A 128 -8.82 3.98 -14.24
N ASP A 129 -8.70 2.76 -14.75
CA ASP A 129 -9.77 2.01 -15.39
C ASP A 129 -9.66 0.50 -15.14
N VAL A 130 -10.74 -0.22 -15.47
CA VAL A 130 -10.85 -1.66 -15.24
C VAL A 130 -9.86 -2.45 -16.11
N GLN A 131 -9.56 -1.98 -17.32
CA GLN A 131 -8.69 -2.71 -18.23
C GLN A 131 -7.26 -2.72 -17.73
N ASP A 132 -6.73 -1.56 -17.35
CA ASP A 132 -5.37 -1.43 -16.82
C ASP A 132 -5.23 -2.14 -15.46
N ALA A 133 -6.26 -2.08 -14.61
CA ALA A 133 -6.30 -2.81 -13.34
C ALA A 133 -6.31 -4.34 -13.54
N ASP A 134 -7.11 -4.86 -14.47
CA ASP A 134 -7.15 -6.30 -14.78
C ASP A 134 -5.84 -6.79 -15.38
N VAL A 135 -5.18 -5.97 -16.20
CA VAL A 135 -3.85 -6.29 -16.75
C VAL A 135 -2.80 -6.36 -15.65
N ASP A 136 -2.76 -5.40 -14.72
CA ASP A 136 -1.85 -5.43 -13.56
C ASP A 136 -2.12 -6.66 -12.67
N LEU A 137 -3.39 -6.90 -12.33
CA LEU A 137 -3.81 -8.05 -11.54
C LEU A 137 -3.39 -9.37 -12.20
N ALA A 138 -3.61 -9.53 -13.51
CA ALA A 138 -3.20 -10.73 -14.24
C ALA A 138 -1.69 -10.95 -14.21
N ASN A 139 -0.89 -9.87 -14.30
CA ASN A 139 0.57 -9.94 -14.22
C ASN A 139 1.06 -10.35 -12.82
N VAL A 140 0.45 -9.79 -11.77
CA VAL A 140 0.76 -10.14 -10.38
C VAL A 140 0.38 -11.60 -10.12
N LEU A 141 -0.83 -12.03 -10.48
CA LEU A 141 -1.27 -13.42 -10.34
C LEU A 141 -0.38 -14.38 -11.12
N GLY A 142 0.00 -14.03 -12.36
CA GLY A 142 0.92 -14.82 -13.17
C GLY A 142 2.33 -14.95 -12.55
N THR A 143 2.77 -13.97 -11.77
CA THR A 143 4.01 -14.05 -10.98
C THR A 143 3.85 -14.98 -9.78
N LEU A 144 2.75 -14.83 -9.03
CA LEU A 144 2.45 -15.68 -7.88
C LEU A 144 2.27 -17.15 -8.26
N GLN A 145 1.65 -17.43 -9.40
CA GLN A 145 1.48 -18.80 -9.94
C GLN A 145 2.81 -19.49 -10.27
N LYS A 146 3.85 -18.72 -10.58
CA LYS A 146 5.22 -19.24 -10.83
C LYS A 146 6.05 -19.37 -9.56
N SER A 147 5.55 -18.86 -8.43
CA SER A 147 6.26 -18.91 -7.15
C SER A 147 6.43 -20.35 -6.66
N PRO A 148 7.56 -20.68 -6.03
CA PRO A 148 7.73 -21.95 -5.29
C PRO A 148 6.65 -22.16 -4.20
N GLN A 149 6.02 -21.09 -3.71
CA GLN A 149 5.00 -21.15 -2.66
C GLN A 149 3.57 -21.36 -3.19
N TRP A 150 3.35 -21.37 -4.52
CA TRP A 150 2.01 -21.40 -5.14
C TRP A 150 1.10 -22.50 -4.59
N ALA A 151 1.63 -23.72 -4.41
CA ALA A 151 0.85 -24.87 -3.94
C ALA A 151 0.24 -24.70 -2.54
N HIS A 152 0.68 -23.69 -1.78
CA HIS A 152 0.24 -23.40 -0.42
C HIS A 152 -0.23 -21.95 -0.26
N MET A 153 -0.61 -21.29 -1.35
CA MET A 153 -1.02 -19.89 -1.36
C MET A 153 -2.54 -19.78 -1.47
N ALA A 154 -3.14 -18.92 -0.63
CA ALA A 154 -4.51 -18.46 -0.78
C ALA A 154 -4.49 -16.98 -1.14
N ILE A 155 -5.26 -16.59 -2.17
CA ILE A 155 -5.32 -15.21 -2.66
C ILE A 155 -6.75 -14.70 -2.44
N VAL A 156 -6.86 -13.56 -1.77
CA VAL A 156 -8.11 -12.82 -1.59
C VAL A 156 -8.00 -11.53 -2.38
N ILE A 157 -8.96 -11.30 -3.27
CA ILE A 157 -9.06 -10.07 -4.06
C ILE A 157 -10.30 -9.33 -3.56
N THR A 158 -10.12 -8.06 -3.23
CA THR A 158 -11.18 -7.20 -2.69
C THR A 158 -10.94 -5.75 -3.09
N THR A 159 -11.98 -4.93 -2.97
CA THR A 159 -11.91 -3.47 -3.15
C THR A 159 -12.05 -2.80 -1.78
N ASP A 160 -11.46 -1.61 -1.63
CA ASP A 160 -11.59 -0.81 -0.42
C ASP A 160 -12.93 -0.07 -0.36
N GLU A 161 -13.43 0.33 -1.52
CA GLU A 161 -14.70 1.03 -1.69
C GLU A 161 -15.39 0.67 -3.03
N PHE A 162 -16.45 1.39 -3.40
CA PHE A 162 -17.38 1.02 -4.50
C PHE A 162 -17.42 2.03 -5.66
N GLY A 163 -16.52 3.00 -5.69
CA GLY A 163 -16.40 4.10 -6.64
C GLY A 163 -17.54 5.11 -6.63
N GLY A 164 -18.48 5.03 -5.67
CA GLY A 164 -19.73 5.79 -5.73
C GLY A 164 -20.76 5.23 -6.72
N PHE A 165 -20.51 4.06 -7.31
CA PHE A 165 -21.42 3.42 -8.27
C PHE A 165 -22.65 2.82 -7.59
N TYR A 166 -23.73 2.64 -8.35
CA TYR A 166 -24.96 2.05 -7.82
C TYR A 166 -24.75 0.56 -7.49
N ASP A 167 -25.07 0.18 -6.26
CA ASP A 167 -25.35 -1.20 -5.87
C ASP A 167 -26.83 -1.32 -5.46
N HIS A 168 -27.47 -2.44 -5.81
CA HIS A 168 -28.90 -2.66 -5.58
C HIS A 168 -29.19 -3.23 -4.18
N VAL A 169 -28.16 -3.65 -3.46
CA VAL A 169 -28.24 -4.21 -2.10
C VAL A 169 -28.22 -3.07 -1.09
N ALA A 170 -29.08 -3.16 -0.07
CA ALA A 170 -29.27 -2.18 1.00
C ALA A 170 -28.82 -2.71 2.36
#